data_AF-A0A1M7M1C9-F1
#
_entry.id   AF-A0A1M7M1C9-F1
#
_cell.length_a   1.000
_cell.length_b   1.000
_cell.length_c   1.000
_cell.angle_alpha   90.00
_cell.angle_beta   90.00
_cell.angle_gamma   90.00
#
_symmetry.space_group_name_H-M   'P 1'
#
loop_
_entity.id
_entity.type
_entity.pdbx_description
1 polymer ?
#
loop_
_entity_poly.entity_id
_entity_poly.type
_entity_poly.pdbx_seq_one_letter_code
_entity_poly.pdbx_strand_id
1 'polypeptide(L)'
;MRRNLILILIAILIFGCNSKFENTLEDFIDNYSFNKTKSNSKEIIIKLYDTTITKRRITDVEFFASKKEFKAINKQQLENFDRLFINAEKTGYCCCPLAIYSIHFLNKKEELDLFYVDTLQFKNKVRIYEKGLQYSYTIEKQKWKDYLNEF
;
A
#
# COMPACT_ATOMS: atom_id res chain seq x y z
N MET A 1 18.11 -16.49 -41.70
CA MET A 1 17.82 -16.31 -40.26
C MET A 1 18.00 -14.87 -39.76
N ARG A 2 19.03 -14.11 -40.17
CA ARG A 2 19.24 -12.70 -39.73
C ARG A 2 18.08 -11.74 -40.05
N ARG A 3 17.40 -11.91 -41.20
CA ARG A 3 16.30 -11.04 -41.62
C ARG A 3 15.02 -11.20 -40.77
N ASN A 4 14.78 -12.40 -40.24
CA ASN A 4 13.64 -12.66 -39.35
C ASN A 4 13.90 -12.17 -37.91
N LEU A 5 15.16 -12.18 -37.46
CA LEU A 5 15.56 -11.59 -36.18
C LEU A 5 15.38 -10.06 -36.16
N ILE A 6 15.69 -9.38 -37.27
CA ILE A 6 15.49 -7.93 -37.40
C ILE A 6 14.00 -7.56 -37.35
N LEU A 7 13.12 -8.38 -37.94
CA LEU A 7 11.66 -8.15 -37.89
C LEU A 7 11.09 -8.31 -36.48
N ILE A 8 11.61 -9.23 -35.67
CA ILE A 8 11.21 -9.39 -34.26
C ILE A 8 11.72 -8.21 -33.42
N LEU A 9 12.96 -7.76 -33.64
CA LEU A 9 13.52 -6.58 -32.97
C LEU A 9 12.75 -5.30 -33.32
N ILE A 10 12.33 -5.14 -34.58
CA ILE A 10 11.49 -4.02 -35.02
C ILE A 10 10.09 -4.13 -34.41
N ALA A 11 9.50 -5.32 -34.33
CA ALA A 11 8.19 -5.51 -33.68
C ALA A 11 8.23 -5.13 -32.18
N ILE A 12 9.29 -5.52 -31.46
CA ILE A 12 9.47 -5.16 -30.05
C ILE A 12 9.66 -3.64 -29.88
N LEU A 13 10.32 -2.97 -30.82
CA LEU A 13 10.49 -1.51 -30.81
C LEU A 13 9.19 -0.74 -31.09
N ILE A 14 8.26 -1.29 -31.87
CA ILE A 14 6.97 -0.63 -32.18
C ILE A 14 5.96 -0.79 -31.03
N PHE A 15 6.05 -1.86 -30.23
CA PHE A 15 5.24 -2.02 -29.02
C PHE A 15 5.80 -1.28 -27.79
N GLY A 16 7.03 -0.76 -27.85
CA GLY A 16 7.78 -0.20 -26.72
C GLY A 16 7.46 1.24 -26.30
N CYS A 17 6.32 1.82 -26.70
CA CYS A 17 5.92 3.16 -26.23
C CYS A 17 4.40 3.28 -26.22
N ASN A 18 3.74 2.51 -25.34
CA ASN A 18 2.36 2.81 -24.99
C ASN A 18 2.29 2.93 -23.47
N SER A 19 2.62 4.13 -22.96
CA SER A 19 2.63 4.44 -21.52
C SER A 19 1.33 4.05 -20.82
N LYS A 20 0.21 4.03 -21.54
CA LYS A 20 -1.08 3.56 -21.03
C LYS A 20 -1.11 2.06 -20.73
N PHE A 21 -0.44 1.23 -21.54
CA PHE A 21 -0.39 -0.22 -21.34
C PHE A 21 0.56 -0.59 -20.20
N GLU A 22 1.73 0.06 -20.11
CA GLU A 22 2.67 -0.11 -19.00
C GLU A 22 2.00 0.24 -17.66
N ASN A 23 1.36 1.40 -17.57
CA ASN A 23 0.60 1.81 -16.37
C ASN A 23 -0.51 0.79 -16.01
N THR A 24 -1.21 0.22 -16.99
CA THR A 24 -2.27 -0.77 -16.74
C THR A 24 -1.70 -2.10 -16.23
N LEU A 25 -0.55 -2.52 -16.75
CA LEU A 25 0.10 -3.77 -16.37
C LEU A 25 0.71 -3.67 -14.96
N GLU A 26 1.42 -2.58 -14.66
CA GLU A 26 1.90 -2.25 -13.31
C GLU A 26 0.72 -2.18 -12.33
N ASP A 27 -0.38 -1.54 -12.75
CA ASP A 27 -1.58 -1.47 -11.92
C ASP A 27 -2.15 -2.83 -11.56
N PHE A 28 -2.18 -3.74 -12.53
CA PHE A 28 -2.61 -5.11 -12.33
C PHE A 28 -1.68 -5.89 -11.40
N ILE A 29 -0.36 -5.78 -11.60
CA ILE A 29 0.65 -6.49 -10.81
C ILE A 29 0.61 -6.06 -9.35
N ASP A 30 0.56 -4.75 -9.09
CA ASP A 30 0.52 -4.24 -7.71
C ASP A 30 -0.79 -4.59 -7.00
N ASN A 31 -1.93 -4.50 -7.70
CA ASN A 31 -3.23 -4.90 -7.15
C ASN A 31 -3.23 -6.39 -6.80
N TYR A 32 -2.67 -7.22 -7.68
CA TYR A 32 -2.49 -8.63 -7.42
C TYR A 32 -1.58 -8.86 -6.20
N SER A 33 -0.45 -8.14 -6.12
CA SER A 33 0.48 -8.22 -5.00
C SER A 33 -0.20 -7.87 -3.68
N PHE A 34 -0.85 -6.71 -3.60
CA PHE A 34 -1.54 -6.24 -2.40
C PHE A 34 -2.66 -7.19 -1.96
N ASN A 35 -3.53 -7.61 -2.89
CA ASN A 35 -4.61 -8.54 -2.56
C ASN A 35 -4.08 -9.91 -2.10
N LYS A 36 -2.99 -10.39 -2.72
CA LYS A 36 -2.33 -11.63 -2.32
C LYS A 36 -1.69 -11.51 -0.92
N THR A 37 -1.04 -10.40 -0.62
CA THR A 37 -0.49 -10.09 0.70
C THR A 37 -1.59 -10.13 1.75
N LYS A 38 -2.69 -9.40 1.53
CA LYS A 38 -3.85 -9.40 2.44
C LYS A 38 -4.42 -10.80 2.64
N SER A 39 -4.68 -11.54 1.56
CA SER A 39 -5.28 -12.87 1.64
C SER A 39 -4.41 -13.90 2.35
N ASN A 40 -3.08 -13.73 2.29
CA ASN A 40 -2.12 -14.62 2.95
C ASN A 40 -1.82 -14.21 4.39
N SER A 41 -2.26 -13.02 4.81
CA SER A 41 -2.03 -12.50 6.15
C SER A 41 -2.92 -13.21 7.15
N LYS A 42 -2.33 -13.59 8.29
CA LYS A 42 -3.03 -14.13 9.45
C LYS A 42 -3.15 -13.12 10.58
N GLU A 43 -2.32 -12.09 10.53
CA GLU A 43 -2.31 -10.99 11.47
C GLU A 43 -1.99 -9.69 10.72
N ILE A 44 -2.68 -8.63 11.09
CA ILE A 44 -2.37 -7.27 10.65
C ILE A 44 -2.12 -6.43 11.89
N ILE A 45 -0.93 -5.82 11.97
CA ILE A 45 -0.55 -4.92 13.06
C ILE A 45 -0.47 -3.50 12.50
N ILE A 46 -1.28 -2.61 13.05
CA ILE A 46 -1.22 -1.17 12.74
C ILE A 46 -0.56 -0.47 13.91
N LYS A 47 0.47 0.33 13.65
CA LYS A 47 1.19 1.08 14.68
C LYS A 47 1.02 2.56 14.45
N LEU A 48 0.64 3.30 15.50
CA LEU A 48 0.54 4.76 15.50
C LEU A 48 1.85 5.38 16.00
N TYR A 49 2.34 6.41 15.33
CA TYR A 49 3.56 7.13 15.71
C TYR A 49 3.27 8.59 16.09
N ASP A 50 4.11 9.17 16.95
CA ASP A 50 4.03 10.59 17.30
C ASP A 50 4.79 11.45 16.28
N THR A 51 4.02 12.12 15.41
CA THR A 51 4.61 12.91 14.34
C THR A 51 5.25 14.23 14.78
N THR A 52 5.04 14.64 16.03
CA THR A 52 5.72 15.82 16.60
C THR A 52 7.20 15.55 16.88
N ILE A 53 7.54 14.30 17.16
CA ILE A 53 8.91 13.80 17.35
C ILE A 53 9.56 13.57 15.98
N THR A 54 8.80 13.04 15.03
CA THR A 54 9.30 12.63 13.71
C THR A 54 9.30 13.75 12.68
N LYS A 55 9.89 14.93 12.94
CA LYS A 55 10.06 16.04 11.95
C LYS A 55 10.83 15.65 10.65
N ARG A 56 11.01 14.36 10.36
CA ARG A 56 11.69 13.75 9.20
C ARG A 56 10.70 12.98 8.31
N ARG A 57 11.10 12.77 7.06
CA ARG A 57 10.27 12.26 5.96
C ARG A 57 9.95 10.75 6.03
N ILE A 58 8.67 10.45 5.73
CA ILE A 58 8.07 9.39 4.89
C ILE A 58 8.21 7.90 5.28
N THR A 59 9.40 7.36 5.55
CA THR A 59 9.60 5.88 5.63
C THR A 59 10.25 5.38 6.92
N ASP A 60 10.73 6.27 7.77
CA ASP A 60 11.57 5.92 8.91
C ASP A 60 10.80 5.95 10.24
N VAL A 61 9.47 5.93 10.19
CA VAL A 61 8.64 6.00 11.42
C VAL A 61 8.88 4.81 12.35
N GLU A 62 9.31 3.69 11.80
CA GLU A 62 9.61 2.47 12.56
C GLU A 62 10.85 2.58 13.46
N PHE A 63 11.72 3.59 13.25
CA PHE A 63 12.82 3.87 14.18
C PHE A 63 12.33 4.44 15.52
N PHE A 64 11.09 4.93 15.57
CA PHE A 64 10.49 5.50 16.76
C PHE A 64 9.59 4.49 17.47
N ALA A 65 9.47 4.62 18.78
CA ALA A 65 8.51 3.82 19.53
C ALA A 65 7.08 4.15 19.09
N SER A 66 6.29 3.11 18.82
CA SER A 66 4.86 3.28 18.56
C SER A 66 4.15 3.76 19.82
N LYS A 67 3.22 4.70 19.65
CA LYS A 67 2.37 5.21 20.74
C LYS A 67 1.22 4.26 21.06
N LYS A 68 0.70 3.58 20.04
CA LYS A 68 -0.39 2.60 20.14
C LYS A 68 -0.24 1.55 19.04
N GLU A 69 -0.63 0.32 19.35
CA GLU A 69 -0.75 -0.77 18.38
C GLU A 69 -2.19 -1.27 18.30
N PHE A 70 -2.64 -1.63 17.10
CA PHE A 70 -3.94 -2.23 16.82
C PHE A 70 -3.67 -3.56 16.12
N LYS A 71 -4.20 -4.68 16.63
CA LYS A 71 -3.88 -6.03 16.13
C LYS A 71 -5.13 -6.76 15.67
N ALA A 72 -5.30 -6.89 14.36
CA ALA A 72 -6.33 -7.74 13.77
C ALA A 72 -5.79 -9.17 13.65
N ILE A 73 -6.33 -10.08 14.44
CA ILE A 73 -5.85 -11.48 14.53
C ILE A 73 -6.97 -12.46 14.19
N ASN A 74 -8.22 -12.12 14.53
CA ASN A 74 -9.35 -12.97 14.23
C ASN A 74 -9.95 -12.67 12.86
N LYS A 75 -10.69 -13.65 12.32
CA LYS A 75 -11.30 -13.58 10.99
C LYS A 75 -12.17 -12.34 10.80
N GLN A 76 -12.99 -11.96 11.79
CA GLN A 76 -13.88 -10.80 11.66
C GLN A 76 -13.09 -9.50 11.55
N GLN A 77 -12.01 -9.33 12.32
CA GLN A 77 -11.15 -8.15 12.26
C GLN A 77 -10.43 -8.05 10.90
N LEU A 78 -9.94 -9.18 10.38
CA LEU A 78 -9.31 -9.23 9.06
C LEU A 78 -10.31 -8.89 7.95
N GLU A 79 -11.54 -9.42 8.02
CA GLU A 79 -12.62 -9.08 7.09
C GLU A 79 -13.03 -7.60 7.20
N ASN A 80 -13.07 -7.03 8.40
CA ASN A 80 -13.34 -5.61 8.60
C ASN A 80 -12.23 -4.73 8.02
N PHE A 81 -10.96 -5.16 8.13
CA PHE A 81 -9.85 -4.50 7.48
C PHE A 81 -10.01 -4.50 5.96
N ASP A 82 -10.40 -5.62 5.35
CA ASP A 82 -10.65 -5.70 3.91
C ASP A 82 -11.73 -4.72 3.44
N ARG A 83 -12.76 -4.47 4.27
CA ARG A 83 -13.84 -3.53 3.95
C ARG A 83 -13.36 -2.08 3.83
N LEU A 84 -12.22 -1.72 4.44
CA LEU A 84 -11.61 -0.40 4.24
C LEU A 84 -11.33 -0.11 2.76
N PHE A 85 -11.06 -1.16 1.99
CA PHE A 85 -10.65 -1.05 0.60
C PHE A 85 -11.82 -1.17 -0.39
N ILE A 86 -13.07 -1.30 0.10
CA ILE A 86 -14.25 -1.22 -0.76
C ILE A 86 -14.32 0.19 -1.36
N ASN A 87 -14.23 0.25 -2.69
CA ASN A 87 -14.14 1.48 -3.49
C ASN A 87 -12.86 2.30 -3.25
N ALA A 88 -11.78 1.67 -2.77
CA ALA A 88 -10.49 2.34 -2.70
C ALA A 88 -10.01 2.73 -4.10
N GLU A 89 -9.48 3.94 -4.21
CA GLU A 89 -8.85 4.44 -5.43
C GLU A 89 -7.37 4.08 -5.38
N LYS A 90 -6.90 3.26 -6.32
CA LYS A 90 -5.46 3.04 -6.52
C LYS A 90 -4.88 4.21 -7.28
N THR A 91 -3.73 4.70 -6.83
CA THR A 91 -2.90 5.67 -7.54
C THR A 91 -1.48 5.13 -7.65
N GLY A 92 -0.76 5.55 -8.68
CA GLY A 92 0.67 5.26 -8.81
C GLY A 92 1.52 6.07 -7.83
N TYR A 93 2.75 6.37 -8.25
CA TYR A 93 3.80 6.96 -7.42
C TYR A 93 3.32 8.08 -6.49
N CYS A 94 3.69 7.96 -5.21
CA CYS A 94 3.31 8.90 -4.18
C CYS A 94 4.51 9.76 -3.76
N CYS A 95 4.59 11.03 -4.22
CA CYS A 95 5.56 11.93 -3.61
C CYS A 95 5.13 12.33 -2.22
N CYS A 96 6.12 12.32 -1.32
CA CYS A 96 6.14 13.18 -0.15
C CYS A 96 5.09 12.89 0.96
N PRO A 97 4.62 11.64 1.22
CA PRO A 97 3.61 11.41 2.24
C PRO A 97 4.17 11.45 3.68
N LEU A 98 3.33 11.78 4.66
CA LEU A 98 3.70 11.76 6.06
C LEU A 98 3.17 10.47 6.72
N ALA A 99 4.05 9.53 7.00
CA ALA A 99 3.70 8.32 7.74
C ALA A 99 3.24 8.70 9.16
N ILE A 100 1.96 8.47 9.44
CA ILE A 100 1.34 8.58 10.77
C ILE A 100 1.18 7.19 11.37
N TYR A 101 0.87 6.21 10.51
CA TYR A 101 0.79 4.81 10.88
C TYR A 101 1.66 3.94 9.97
N SER A 102 2.04 2.77 10.45
CA SER A 102 2.44 1.63 9.63
C SER A 102 1.39 0.53 9.70
N ILE A 103 1.28 -0.28 8.65
CA ILE A 103 0.46 -1.48 8.55
C ILE A 103 1.38 -2.63 8.18
N HIS A 104 1.58 -3.53 9.12
CA HIS A 104 2.38 -4.74 8.94
C HIS A 104 1.44 -5.90 8.62
N PHE A 105 1.71 -6.60 7.51
CA PHE A 105 1.00 -7.80 7.11
C PHE A 105 1.83 -9.01 7.51
N LEU A 106 1.31 -9.89 8.37
CA LEU A 106 2.07 -11.01 8.90
C LEU A 106 1.40 -12.35 8.64
N ASN A 107 2.22 -13.38 8.43
CA ASN A 107 1.81 -14.78 8.52
C ASN A 107 2.65 -15.46 9.61
N LYS A 108 2.04 -15.60 10.80
CA LYS A 108 2.74 -16.05 12.02
C LYS A 108 3.84 -15.07 12.44
N LYS A 109 5.12 -15.41 12.21
CA LYS A 109 6.28 -14.61 12.59
C LYS A 109 6.96 -13.92 11.40
N GLU A 110 6.47 -14.16 10.20
CA GLU A 110 7.02 -13.61 8.96
C GLU A 110 6.20 -12.38 8.56
N GLU A 111 6.89 -11.27 8.33
CA GLU A 111 6.31 -10.07 7.71
C GLU A 111 6.25 -10.30 6.20
N LEU A 112 5.04 -10.32 5.66
CA LEU A 112 4.77 -10.47 4.24
C LEU A 112 4.98 -9.16 3.49
N ASP A 113 4.54 -8.06 4.10
CA ASP A 113 4.61 -6.73 3.50
C ASP A 113 4.39 -5.63 4.54
N LEU A 114 4.73 -4.41 4.16
CA LEU A 114 4.65 -3.22 4.99
C LEU A 114 4.15 -2.02 4.19
N PHE A 115 3.11 -1.40 4.71
CA PHE A 115 2.54 -0.16 4.18
C PHE A 115 2.62 0.94 5.23
N TYR A 116 2.60 2.18 4.79
CA TYR A 116 2.47 3.34 5.65
C TYR A 116 1.18 4.10 5.35
N VAL A 117 0.76 4.92 6.30
CA VAL A 117 -0.52 5.62 6.24
C VAL A 117 -0.34 7.10 6.50
N ASP A 118 -0.72 7.91 5.53
CA ASP A 118 -0.85 9.36 5.66
C ASP A 118 -2.32 9.73 5.88
N THR A 119 -2.59 10.33 7.04
CA THR A 119 -3.92 10.81 7.43
C THR A 119 -4.02 12.34 7.44
N LEU A 120 -2.94 13.06 7.12
CA LEU A 120 -2.85 14.50 7.18
C LEU A 120 -2.99 15.17 5.80
N GLN A 121 -2.48 14.54 4.75
CA GLN A 121 -2.45 15.12 3.41
C GLN A 121 -3.85 15.48 2.86
N PHE A 122 -4.85 14.63 3.12
CA PHE A 122 -6.21 14.84 2.64
C PHE A 122 -7.19 15.07 3.77
N LYS A 123 -8.12 16.01 3.56
CA LYS A 123 -9.15 16.36 4.54
C LYS A 123 -10.05 15.16 4.87
N ASN A 124 -10.56 14.49 3.84
CA ASN A 124 -11.61 13.45 3.95
C ASN A 124 -11.14 12.06 3.49
N LYS A 125 -9.87 11.92 3.12
CA LYS A 125 -9.28 10.70 2.60
C LYS A 125 -8.07 10.30 3.47
N VAL A 126 -7.74 9.03 3.46
CA VAL A 126 -6.52 8.46 4.04
C VAL A 126 -5.76 7.78 2.92
N ARG A 127 -4.47 8.06 2.82
CA ARG A 127 -3.59 7.43 1.84
C ARG A 127 -2.80 6.32 2.53
N ILE A 128 -2.89 5.12 1.98
CA ILE A 128 -2.13 3.94 2.40
C ILE A 128 -1.16 3.63 1.26
N TYR A 129 0.14 3.72 1.49
CA TYR A 129 1.14 3.62 0.44
C TYR A 129 2.16 2.53 0.73
N GLU A 130 2.61 1.88 -0.34
CA GLU A 130 3.64 0.85 -0.29
C GLU A 130 4.98 1.49 0.12
N LYS A 131 5.81 0.75 0.86
CA LYS A 131 7.07 1.23 1.45
C LYS A 131 8.02 1.90 0.44
N GLY A 132 8.16 1.30 -0.75
CA GLY A 132 8.92 1.80 -1.89
C GLY A 132 8.24 2.93 -2.67
N LEU A 133 7.07 3.42 -2.22
CA LEU A 133 6.32 4.53 -2.79
C LEU A 133 5.83 4.32 -4.23
N GLN A 134 5.83 3.07 -4.72
CA GLN A 134 5.47 2.77 -6.12
C GLN A 134 3.99 3.00 -6.38
N TYR A 135 3.15 2.67 -5.40
CA TYR A 135 1.71 2.87 -5.47
C TYR A 135 1.10 3.18 -4.11
N SER A 136 -0.13 3.68 -4.16
CA SER A 136 -0.94 3.91 -2.96
C SER A 136 -2.41 3.64 -3.21
N TYR A 137 -3.13 3.40 -2.13
CA TYR A 137 -4.58 3.34 -2.08
C TYR A 137 -5.10 4.53 -1.30
N THR A 138 -6.20 5.08 -1.77
CA THR A 138 -6.90 6.15 -1.08
C THR A 138 -8.27 5.65 -0.63
N ILE A 139 -8.50 5.71 0.68
CA ILE A 139 -9.74 5.27 1.32
C ILE A 139 -10.43 6.45 2.01
N GLU A 140 -11.70 6.29 2.37
CA GLU A 140 -12.44 7.29 3.13
C GLU A 140 -11.90 7.39 4.56
N LYS A 141 -11.66 8.62 5.02
CA LYS A 141 -11.10 8.86 6.35
C LYS A 141 -12.04 8.43 7.48
N GLN A 142 -13.35 8.47 7.25
CA GLN A 142 -14.33 8.02 8.24
C GLN A 142 -14.24 6.50 8.44
N LYS A 143 -14.20 5.71 7.36
CA LYS A 143 -14.00 4.26 7.42
C LYS A 143 -12.73 3.88 8.20
N TRP A 144 -11.63 4.59 7.96
CA TRP A 144 -10.38 4.38 8.71
C TRP A 144 -10.56 4.63 10.22
N LYS A 145 -11.21 5.73 10.59
CA LYS A 145 -11.48 6.04 12.01
C LYS A 145 -12.40 5.02 12.66
N ASP A 146 -13.46 4.63 11.97
CA ASP A 146 -14.45 3.68 12.48
C ASP A 146 -13.77 2.33 12.76
N TYR A 147 -12.96 1.84 11.81
CA TYR A 147 -12.19 0.61 11.98
C TYR A 147 -11.22 0.67 13.17
N LEU A 148 -10.48 1.77 13.34
CA LEU A 148 -9.55 1.91 14.48
C LEU A 148 -10.27 1.99 15.83
N ASN A 149 -11.54 2.39 15.86
CA ASN A 149 -12.35 2.44 17.07
C ASN A 149 -12.92 1.06 17.48
N GLU A 150 -12.76 0.04 16.66
CA GLU A 150 -13.15 -1.36 16.99
C GLU A 150 -12.14 -2.05 17.94
N PHE A 151 -11.04 -1.36 18.32
CA PHE A 151 -9.95 -1.85 19.17
C PHE A 151 -9.80 -1.07 20.49
#